data_AF-E6WZA5-F1
#
_entry.id   AF-E6WZA5-F1
#
_cell.length_a   1.000
_cell.length_b   1.000
_cell.length_c   1.000
_cell.angle_alpha   90.00
_cell.angle_beta   90.00
_cell.angle_gamma   90.00
#
_symmetry.space_group_name_H-M   'P 1'
#
loop_
_entity.id
_entity.type
_entity.pdbx_description
1 polymer ?
#
loop_
_entity_poly.entity_id
_entity_poly.type
_entity_poly.pdbx_seq_one_letter_code
_entity_poly.pdbx_strand_id
1 'polypeptide(L)'
;MKRIAGIALIAVTMGVTALSAQVIATVNGYEITKKEADAFVKRVTHGRATFNMLKKKDQKRVIKELATQKLLTRTAAKELSKKEKLAIWTDLYIRKHYKELQQKAKKELSVPEKYMADAELWVRKNAAKIPVTDEELKAEYKKRKKLFKDPKTGKILPFEKVKPLIAFEVKKMKFVKEFMKKAKINYHPKAKTAK
;
A
#
# COMPACT_ATOMS: atom_id res chain seq x y z
N MET A 1 38.20 -9.92 5.27
CA MET A 1 36.95 -9.11 5.28
C MET A 1 36.06 -9.60 4.16
N LYS A 2 35.01 -10.36 4.50
CA LYS A 2 34.05 -10.90 3.52
C LYS A 2 33.20 -9.75 2.95
N ARG A 3 32.88 -9.87 1.67
CA ARG A 3 32.26 -8.87 0.78
C ARG A 3 31.01 -8.24 1.43
N ILE A 4 30.99 -6.90 1.52
CA ILE A 4 29.78 -6.14 1.85
C ILE A 4 28.80 -6.36 0.69
N ALA A 5 27.83 -7.25 0.89
CA ALA A 5 26.74 -7.52 -0.03
C ALA A 5 25.85 -6.27 -0.17
N GLY A 6 25.25 -6.11 -1.35
CA GLY A 6 24.56 -4.90 -1.81
C GLY A 6 23.58 -4.31 -0.81
N ILE A 7 23.65 -2.99 -0.66
CA ILE A 7 22.85 -2.21 0.29
C ILE A 7 21.54 -1.85 -0.39
N ALA A 8 20.43 -2.43 0.10
CA ALA A 8 19.09 -1.96 -0.18
C ALA A 8 18.98 -0.48 0.25
N LEU A 9 18.45 0.36 -0.62
CA LEU A 9 18.30 1.80 -0.42
C LEU A 9 17.22 2.07 0.66
N ILE A 10 17.62 2.03 1.94
CA ILE A 10 16.73 2.29 3.08
C ILE A 10 17.01 3.71 3.59
N ALA A 11 16.03 4.58 3.39
CA ALA A 11 16.03 6.00 3.75
C ALA A 11 16.49 6.20 5.21
N VAL A 12 17.53 7.01 5.38
CA VAL A 12 18.01 7.46 6.69
C VAL A 12 17.10 8.59 7.16
N THR A 13 16.35 8.39 8.25
CA THR A 13 15.66 9.48 8.94
C THR A 13 16.69 10.40 9.58
N MET A 14 16.86 11.60 9.00
CA MET A 14 17.73 12.63 9.57
C MET A 14 17.02 13.27 10.77
N GLY A 15 17.37 12.83 11.98
CA GLY A 15 16.98 13.53 13.22
C GLY A 15 17.79 14.83 13.35
N VAL A 16 17.10 15.97 13.43
CA VAL A 16 17.70 17.29 13.63
C VAL A 16 18.01 17.46 15.12
N THR A 17 19.25 17.17 15.51
CA THR A 17 19.86 17.75 16.71
C THR A 17 21.19 18.36 16.30
N ALA A 18 21.22 19.70 16.28
CA ALA A 18 22.39 20.52 15.99
C ALA A 18 23.33 20.55 17.20
N LEU A 19 24.08 19.47 17.39
CA LEU A 19 25.48 19.60 17.79
C LEU A 19 26.25 19.70 16.47
N SER A 20 27.26 20.58 16.37
CA SER A 20 28.05 20.81 15.15
C SER A 20 28.79 19.52 14.73
N ALA A 21 28.07 18.63 14.06
CA ALA A 21 28.59 17.34 13.66
C ALA A 21 29.66 17.60 12.61
N GLN A 22 30.89 17.14 12.89
CA GLN A 22 32.04 17.30 11.99
C GLN A 22 31.67 16.95 10.55
N VAL A 23 31.78 17.92 9.64
CA VAL A 23 31.62 17.70 8.20
C VAL A 23 32.85 16.95 7.70
N ILE A 24 32.62 15.81 7.04
CA ILE A 24 33.69 14.94 6.53
C ILE A 24 33.74 14.90 5.00
N ALA A 25 32.68 15.35 4.33
CA ALA A 25 32.62 15.53 2.88
C ALA A 25 31.44 16.44 2.51
N THR A 26 31.45 16.95 1.28
CA THR A 26 30.33 17.69 0.67
C THR A 26 30.03 17.12 -0.71
N VAL A 27 28.77 17.18 -1.14
CA VAL A 27 28.32 16.83 -2.49
C VAL A 27 27.31 17.85 -2.98
N ASN A 28 27.62 18.60 -4.04
CA ASN A 28 26.79 19.69 -4.58
C ASN A 28 26.29 20.66 -3.48
N GLY A 29 27.18 21.06 -2.57
CA GLY A 29 26.85 21.93 -1.43
C GLY A 29 26.10 21.26 -0.28
N TYR A 30 25.75 19.98 -0.39
CA TYR A 30 25.16 19.21 0.71
C TYR A 30 26.25 18.56 1.57
N GLU A 31 26.25 18.88 2.86
CA GLU A 31 27.18 18.30 3.82
C GLU A 31 26.89 16.83 4.10
N ILE A 32 27.97 16.07 4.28
CA ILE A 32 28.00 14.72 4.81
C ILE A 32 28.80 14.79 6.11
N THR A 33 28.12 14.52 7.22
CA THR A 33 28.67 14.62 8.56
C THR A 33 29.20 13.26 9.04
N LYS A 34 30.15 13.31 9.98
CA LYS A 34 30.64 12.13 10.69
C LYS A 34 29.51 11.36 11.38
N LYS A 35 28.51 12.06 11.90
CA LYS A 35 27.33 11.46 12.55
C LYS A 35 26.53 10.61 11.57
N GLU A 36 26.27 11.10 10.36
CA GLU A 36 25.61 10.34 9.29
C GLU A 36 26.44 9.10 8.88
N ALA A 37 27.76 9.26 8.77
CA ALA A 37 28.66 8.16 8.45
C ALA A 37 28.73 7.10 9.54
N ASP A 38 28.84 7.50 10.81
CA ASP A 38 28.82 6.58 11.94
C ASP A 38 27.47 5.85 12.04
N ALA A 39 26.35 6.54 11.82
CA ALA A 39 25.02 5.92 11.81
C ALA A 39 24.90 4.88 10.67
N PHE A 40 25.38 5.22 9.48
CA PHE A 40 25.39 4.30 8.34
C PHE A 40 26.24 3.06 8.63
N VAL A 41 27.48 3.25 9.10
CA VAL A 41 28.41 2.15 9.40
C VAL A 41 27.84 1.26 10.51
N LYS A 42 27.39 1.85 11.63
CA LYS A 42 26.76 1.10 12.72
C LYS A 42 25.59 0.27 12.22
N ARG A 43 24.74 0.81 11.35
CA ARG A 43 23.60 0.07 10.79
C ARG A 43 24.06 -1.14 9.98
N VAL A 44 25.01 -0.97 9.06
CA VAL A 44 25.46 -2.08 8.19
C VAL A 44 26.35 -3.08 8.91
N THR A 45 27.02 -2.68 9.98
CA THR A 45 27.86 -3.58 10.79
C THR A 45 27.15 -4.14 12.02
N HIS A 46 25.87 -3.83 12.23
CA HIS A 46 25.12 -4.16 13.45
C HIS A 46 25.83 -3.68 14.73
N GLY A 47 26.24 -2.41 14.75
CA GLY A 47 26.88 -1.75 15.89
C GLY A 47 28.38 -2.02 16.05
N ARG A 48 28.95 -2.98 15.31
CA ARG A 48 30.34 -3.42 15.50
C ARG A 48 31.43 -2.45 15.06
N ALA A 49 31.11 -1.42 14.28
CA ALA A 49 32.10 -0.46 13.79
C ALA A 49 31.55 0.96 13.72
N THR A 50 32.49 1.90 13.63
CA THR A 50 32.25 3.32 13.35
C THR A 50 33.07 3.72 12.12
N PHE A 51 32.78 4.88 11.54
CA PHE A 51 33.44 5.36 10.33
C PHE A 51 34.96 5.43 10.47
N ASN A 52 35.47 5.84 11.63
CA ASN A 52 36.91 5.95 11.89
C ASN A 52 37.62 4.61 12.00
N MET A 53 36.89 3.52 12.29
CA MET A 53 37.45 2.16 12.36
C MET A 53 37.65 1.54 10.97
N LEU A 54 37.12 2.17 9.92
CA LEU A 54 37.23 1.69 8.55
C LEU A 54 38.57 2.08 7.91
N LYS A 55 39.08 1.20 7.04
CA LYS A 55 40.21 1.54 6.17
C LYS A 55 39.80 2.67 5.22
N LYS A 56 40.77 3.48 4.78
CA LYS A 56 40.56 4.64 3.88
C LYS A 56 39.74 4.31 2.64
N LYS A 57 39.96 3.13 2.04
CA LYS A 57 39.17 2.65 0.88
C LYS A 57 37.68 2.51 1.22
N ASP A 58 37.35 1.93 2.37
CA ASP A 58 35.97 1.72 2.81
C ASP A 58 35.33 3.02 3.31
N GLN A 59 36.09 3.92 3.92
CA GLN A 59 35.64 5.29 4.21
C GLN A 59 35.18 6.02 2.95
N LYS A 60 35.97 5.97 1.87
CA LYS A 60 35.58 6.55 0.56
C LYS A 60 34.30 5.93 0.01
N ARG A 61 34.11 4.62 0.18
CA ARG A 61 32.86 3.94 -0.25
C ARG A 61 31.67 4.44 0.56
N VAL A 62 31.77 4.52 1.88
CA VAL A 62 30.70 5.05 2.75
C VAL A 62 30.34 6.48 2.35
N ILE A 63 31.33 7.35 2.12
CA ILE A 63 31.09 8.72 1.65
C ILE A 63 30.36 8.73 0.31
N LYS A 64 30.78 7.90 -0.66
CA LYS A 64 30.13 7.81 -1.98
C LYS A 64 28.67 7.36 -1.87
N GLU A 65 28.39 6.37 -1.02
CA GLU A 65 27.02 5.90 -0.77
C GLU A 65 26.15 6.99 -0.13
N LEU A 66 26.66 7.68 0.89
CA LEU A 66 25.94 8.78 1.53
C LEU A 66 25.72 9.95 0.57
N ALA A 67 26.72 10.28 -0.26
CA ALA A 67 26.61 11.31 -1.27
C ALA A 67 25.50 10.97 -2.28
N THR A 68 25.49 9.72 -2.75
CA THR A 68 24.46 9.21 -3.66
C THR A 68 23.07 9.31 -3.02
N GLN A 69 22.91 8.85 -1.78
CA GLN A 69 21.63 8.95 -1.06
C GLN A 69 21.20 10.41 -0.86
N LYS A 70 22.13 11.30 -0.52
CA LYS A 70 21.86 12.74 -0.34
C LYS A 70 21.35 13.35 -1.65
N LEU A 71 22.03 13.10 -2.76
CA LEU A 71 21.62 13.60 -4.07
C LEU A 71 20.26 13.04 -4.48
N LEU A 72 20.05 11.72 -4.40
CA LEU A 72 18.78 11.09 -4.76
C LEU A 72 17.61 11.66 -3.95
N THR A 73 17.76 11.77 -2.63
CA THR A 73 16.70 12.29 -1.76
C THR A 73 16.43 13.77 -2.00
N ARG A 74 17.45 14.59 -2.26
CA ARG A 74 17.29 16.02 -2.57
C ARG A 74 16.66 16.23 -3.95
N THR A 75 17.07 15.48 -4.95
CA THR A 75 16.48 15.51 -6.30
C THR A 75 15.01 15.08 -6.24
N ALA A 76 14.70 13.94 -5.63
CA ALA A 76 13.31 13.49 -5.45
C ALA A 76 12.45 14.51 -4.68
N ALA A 77 13.01 15.16 -3.65
CA ALA A 77 12.30 16.20 -2.92
C ALA A 77 11.99 17.44 -3.77
N LYS A 78 12.79 17.75 -4.80
CA LYS A 78 12.54 18.85 -5.73
C LYS A 78 11.55 18.45 -6.83
N GLU A 79 11.71 17.27 -7.41
CA GLU A 79 10.96 16.83 -8.59
C GLU A 79 9.55 16.30 -8.28
N LEU A 80 9.36 15.64 -7.13
CA LEU A 80 8.06 15.05 -6.80
C LEU A 80 7.04 16.11 -6.35
N SER A 81 5.84 16.03 -6.90
CA SER A 81 4.70 16.85 -6.49
C SER A 81 4.25 16.52 -5.06
N LYS A 82 3.49 17.43 -4.43
CA LYS A 82 2.88 17.19 -3.11
C LYS A 82 2.00 15.94 -3.10
N LYS A 83 1.26 15.69 -4.19
CA LYS A 83 0.36 14.53 -4.33
C LYS A 83 1.13 13.22 -4.36
N GLU A 84 2.23 13.15 -5.12
CA GLU A 84 3.07 11.95 -5.22
C GLU A 84 3.77 11.66 -3.89
N LYS A 85 4.31 12.70 -3.24
CA LYS A 85 4.91 12.57 -1.90
C LYS A 85 3.90 12.02 -0.90
N LEU A 86 2.70 12.58 -0.86
CA LEU A 86 1.65 12.13 0.04
C LEU A 86 1.28 10.66 -0.20
N ALA A 87 1.14 10.24 -1.46
CA ALA A 87 0.84 8.85 -1.79
C ALA A 87 1.88 7.87 -1.22
N ILE A 88 3.18 8.16 -1.39
CA ILE A 88 4.26 7.31 -0.88
C ILE A 88 4.35 7.37 0.65
N TRP A 89 4.12 8.53 1.27
CA TRP A 89 4.09 8.64 2.73
C TRP A 89 2.94 7.86 3.34
N THR A 90 1.74 7.92 2.74
CA THR A 90 0.59 7.14 3.17
C THR A 90 0.86 5.65 3.07
N ASP A 91 1.43 5.18 1.95
CA ASP A 91 1.81 3.77 1.80
C ASP A 91 2.85 3.35 2.86
N LEU A 92 3.89 4.15 3.10
CA LEU A 92 4.89 3.88 4.13
C LEU A 92 4.27 3.82 5.53
N TYR A 93 3.35 4.74 5.84
CA TYR A 93 2.62 4.76 7.11
C TYR A 93 1.81 3.48 7.29
N ILE A 94 1.02 3.10 6.28
CA ILE A 94 0.22 1.86 6.30
C ILE A 94 1.13 0.65 6.54
N ARG A 95 2.25 0.54 5.80
CA ARG A 95 3.20 -0.57 5.97
C ARG A 95 3.79 -0.63 7.37
N LYS A 96 4.18 0.52 7.93
CA LYS A 96 4.73 0.62 9.29
C LYS A 96 3.72 0.15 10.34
N HIS A 97 2.45 0.49 10.18
CA HIS A 97 1.39 0.18 11.13
C HIS A 97 0.61 -1.10 10.78
N TYR A 98 0.98 -1.81 9.72
CA TYR A 98 0.19 -2.92 9.19
C TYR A 98 -0.02 -4.05 10.22
N LYS A 99 1.02 -4.40 10.99
CA LYS A 99 0.92 -5.42 12.04
C LYS A 99 -0.02 -5.00 13.16
N GLU A 100 -0.01 -3.73 13.54
CA GLU A 100 -0.93 -3.19 14.55
C GLU A 100 -2.37 -3.20 14.03
N LEU A 101 -2.58 -2.77 12.78
CA LEU A 101 -3.88 -2.82 12.11
C LEU A 101 -4.44 -4.25 12.03
N GLN A 102 -3.59 -5.24 11.72
CA GLN A 102 -3.99 -6.65 11.73
C GLN A 102 -4.40 -7.12 13.13
N GLN A 103 -3.67 -6.73 14.17
CA GLN A 103 -4.00 -7.13 15.54
C GLN A 103 -5.28 -6.46 16.03
N LYS A 104 -5.49 -5.18 15.71
CA LYS A 104 -6.75 -4.49 15.96
C LYS A 104 -7.90 -5.18 15.25
N ALA A 105 -7.78 -5.45 13.95
CA ALA A 105 -8.81 -6.17 13.19
C ALA A 105 -9.16 -7.55 13.80
N LYS A 106 -8.16 -8.31 14.29
CA LYS A 106 -8.41 -9.60 14.95
C LYS A 106 -9.19 -9.46 16.26
N LYS A 107 -8.93 -8.41 17.03
CA LYS A 107 -9.54 -8.17 18.34
C LYS A 107 -10.90 -7.48 18.26
N GLU A 108 -11.02 -6.48 17.39
CA GLU A 108 -12.14 -5.55 17.33
C GLU A 108 -13.26 -6.03 16.40
N LEU A 109 -12.94 -6.77 15.33
CA LEU A 109 -13.99 -7.33 14.46
C LEU A 109 -14.70 -8.49 15.15
N SER A 110 -16.01 -8.40 15.19
CA SER A 110 -16.92 -9.45 15.65
C SER A 110 -16.84 -10.68 14.74
N VAL A 111 -17.31 -11.83 15.26
CA VAL A 111 -17.39 -13.07 14.48
C VAL A 111 -18.25 -12.91 13.21
N PRO A 112 -19.45 -12.27 13.26
CA PRO A 112 -20.23 -12.00 12.05
C PRO A 112 -19.49 -11.16 11.01
N GLU A 113 -18.77 -10.10 11.42
CA GLU A 113 -18.02 -9.25 10.47
C GLU A 113 -16.89 -10.04 9.79
N LYS A 114 -16.19 -10.90 10.53
CA LYS A 114 -15.17 -11.79 9.99
C LYS A 114 -15.77 -12.74 8.96
N TYR A 115 -16.89 -13.38 9.28
CA TYR A 115 -17.58 -14.28 8.35
C TYR A 115 -18.07 -13.55 7.09
N MET A 116 -18.55 -12.31 7.23
CA MET A 116 -18.92 -11.49 6.06
C MET A 116 -17.71 -11.18 5.18
N ALA A 117 -16.56 -10.85 5.77
CA ALA A 117 -15.32 -10.59 5.03
C ALA A 117 -14.82 -11.86 4.31
N ASP A 118 -14.85 -13.01 4.98
CA ASP A 118 -14.47 -14.31 4.41
C ASP A 118 -15.41 -14.71 3.26
N ALA A 119 -16.72 -14.55 3.45
CA ALA A 119 -17.73 -14.82 2.44
C ALA A 119 -17.56 -13.90 1.22
N GLU A 120 -17.36 -12.60 1.43
CA GLU A 120 -17.10 -11.64 0.35
C GLU A 120 -15.82 -12.01 -0.40
N LEU A 121 -14.72 -12.36 0.29
CA LEU A 121 -13.48 -12.79 -0.36
C LEU A 121 -13.68 -14.06 -1.21
N TRP A 122 -14.41 -15.04 -0.67
CA TRP A 122 -14.72 -16.27 -1.39
C TRP A 122 -15.59 -16.01 -2.62
N VAL A 123 -16.63 -15.19 -2.49
CA VAL A 123 -17.47 -14.75 -3.60
C VAL A 123 -16.65 -14.04 -4.66
N ARG A 124 -15.78 -13.09 -4.28
CA ARG A 124 -14.88 -12.39 -5.23
C ARG A 124 -14.02 -13.34 -6.02
N LYS A 125 -13.35 -14.27 -5.33
CA LYS A 125 -12.43 -15.24 -5.95
C LYS A 125 -13.14 -16.16 -6.94
N ASN A 126 -14.37 -16.58 -6.65
CA ASN A 126 -15.12 -17.48 -7.52
C ASN A 126 -15.87 -16.74 -8.63
N ALA A 127 -16.47 -15.59 -8.34
CA ALA A 127 -17.12 -14.74 -9.32
C ALA A 127 -16.16 -14.25 -10.41
N ALA A 128 -14.89 -13.95 -10.06
CA ALA A 128 -13.88 -13.50 -11.04
C ALA A 128 -13.73 -14.44 -12.25
N LYS A 129 -13.94 -15.75 -12.04
CA LYS A 129 -13.84 -16.81 -13.05
C LYS A 129 -15.05 -16.90 -13.99
N ILE A 130 -16.16 -16.24 -13.65
CA ILE A 130 -17.37 -16.28 -14.46
C ILE A 130 -17.17 -15.41 -15.71
N PRO A 131 -17.42 -15.93 -16.92
CA PRO A 131 -17.40 -15.14 -18.13
C PRO A 131 -18.61 -14.19 -18.18
N VAL A 132 -18.38 -12.98 -18.71
CA VAL A 132 -19.41 -11.98 -18.99
C VAL A 132 -19.14 -11.36 -20.34
N THR A 133 -20.21 -11.08 -21.10
CA THR A 133 -20.08 -10.47 -22.43
C THR A 133 -20.35 -8.98 -22.37
N ASP A 134 -19.85 -8.22 -23.35
CA ASP A 134 -20.06 -6.78 -23.43
C ASP A 134 -21.55 -6.41 -23.55
N GLU A 135 -22.35 -7.24 -24.22
CA GLU A 135 -23.79 -7.07 -24.35
C GLU A 135 -24.48 -7.13 -22.98
N GLU A 136 -24.11 -8.11 -22.15
CA GLU A 136 -24.63 -8.24 -20.78
C GLU A 136 -24.28 -7.00 -19.94
N LEU A 137 -23.03 -6.55 -20.03
CA LEU A 137 -22.56 -5.38 -19.28
C LEU A 137 -23.24 -4.09 -19.75
N LYS A 138 -23.44 -3.92 -21.06
CA LYS A 138 -24.16 -2.76 -21.63
C LYS A 138 -25.62 -2.77 -21.23
N ALA A 139 -26.26 -3.95 -21.19
CA ALA A 139 -27.63 -4.08 -20.72
C ALA A 139 -27.75 -3.67 -19.24
N GLU A 140 -26.82 -4.11 -18.40
CA GLU A 140 -26.80 -3.77 -16.99
C GLU A 140 -26.52 -2.28 -16.75
N TYR A 141 -25.58 -1.70 -17.51
CA TYR A 141 -25.33 -0.26 -17.52
C TYR A 141 -26.60 0.53 -17.84
N LYS A 142 -27.34 0.16 -18.90
CA LYS A 142 -28.58 0.87 -19.29
C LYS A 142 -29.61 0.89 -18.17
N LYS A 143 -29.75 -0.21 -17.41
CA LYS A 143 -30.68 -0.32 -16.28
C LYS A 143 -30.31 0.61 -15.12
N ARG A 144 -29.02 0.75 -14.84
CA ARG A 144 -28.52 1.41 -13.60
C ARG A 144 -27.70 2.67 -13.84
N LYS A 145 -27.60 3.18 -15.08
CA LYS A 145 -26.76 4.33 -15.45
C LYS A 145 -26.95 5.58 -14.60
N LYS A 146 -28.13 5.77 -14.00
CA LYS A 146 -28.44 6.87 -13.08
C LYS A 146 -27.61 6.83 -11.79
N LEU A 147 -27.10 5.65 -11.39
CA LEU A 147 -26.22 5.46 -10.23
C LEU A 147 -24.77 5.88 -10.53
N PHE A 148 -24.37 5.82 -11.79
CA PHE A 148 -23.00 6.12 -12.22
C PHE A 148 -22.87 7.60 -12.59
N LYS A 149 -22.95 8.48 -11.61
CA LYS A 149 -22.75 9.93 -11.82
C LYS A 149 -21.36 10.35 -11.36
N ASP A 150 -20.77 11.25 -12.14
CA ASP A 150 -19.57 11.97 -11.71
C ASP A 150 -19.96 12.90 -10.54
N PRO A 151 -19.35 12.77 -9.35
CA PRO A 151 -19.74 13.53 -8.18
C PRO A 151 -19.44 15.04 -8.30
N LYS A 152 -18.55 15.46 -9.21
CA LYS A 152 -18.22 16.86 -9.43
C LYS A 152 -19.16 17.52 -10.43
N THR A 153 -19.50 16.81 -11.49
CA THR A 153 -20.27 17.38 -12.62
C THR A 153 -21.73 16.95 -12.64
N GLY A 154 -22.11 15.93 -11.87
CA GLY A 154 -23.45 15.32 -11.88
C GLY A 154 -23.77 14.53 -13.14
N LYS A 155 -22.89 14.55 -14.16
CA LYS A 155 -23.09 13.88 -15.44
C LYS A 155 -22.95 12.37 -15.30
N ILE A 156 -23.72 11.61 -16.09
CA ILE A 156 -23.61 10.17 -16.15
C ILE A 156 -22.25 9.79 -16.76
N LEU A 157 -21.52 8.91 -16.07
CA LEU A 157 -20.24 8.38 -16.52
C LEU A 157 -20.46 7.45 -17.73
N PRO A 158 -19.62 7.54 -18.78
CA PRO A 158 -19.72 6.66 -19.93
C PRO A 158 -19.43 5.20 -19.55
N PHE A 159 -20.04 4.27 -20.29
CA PHE A 159 -19.95 2.82 -20.05
C PHE A 159 -18.51 2.35 -19.84
N GLU A 160 -17.57 2.74 -20.70
CA GLU A 160 -16.17 2.29 -20.63
C GLU A 160 -15.49 2.63 -19.28
N LYS A 161 -15.85 3.75 -18.65
CA LYS A 161 -15.28 4.14 -17.35
C LYS A 161 -15.78 3.27 -16.20
N VAL A 162 -16.98 2.71 -16.32
CA VAL A 162 -17.63 1.93 -15.26
C VAL A 162 -17.71 0.44 -15.59
N LYS A 163 -17.29 0.04 -16.80
CA LYS A 163 -17.30 -1.35 -17.28
C LYS A 163 -16.63 -2.33 -16.29
N PRO A 164 -15.45 -2.05 -15.70
CA PRO A 164 -14.85 -2.98 -14.73
C PRO A 164 -15.70 -3.19 -13.47
N LEU A 165 -16.33 -2.12 -12.97
CA LEU A 165 -17.21 -2.18 -11.80
C LEU A 165 -18.46 -3.00 -12.10
N ILE A 166 -19.11 -2.72 -13.24
CA ILE A 166 -20.30 -3.45 -13.69
C ILE A 166 -19.95 -4.92 -13.92
N ALA A 167 -18.80 -5.22 -14.55
CA ALA A 167 -18.35 -6.59 -14.77
C ALA A 167 -18.20 -7.34 -13.45
N PHE A 168 -17.59 -6.73 -12.45
CA PHE A 168 -17.44 -7.32 -11.13
C PHE A 168 -18.80 -7.59 -10.46
N GLU A 169 -19.73 -6.63 -10.50
CA GLU A 169 -21.07 -6.78 -9.93
C GLU A 169 -21.90 -7.86 -10.65
N VAL A 170 -21.89 -7.89 -11.98
CA VAL A 170 -22.59 -8.90 -12.79
C VAL A 170 -22.06 -10.29 -12.50
N LYS A 171 -20.73 -10.45 -12.46
CA LYS A 171 -20.08 -11.71 -12.07
C LYS A 171 -20.51 -12.15 -10.67
N LYS A 172 -20.54 -11.22 -9.70
CA LYS A 172 -20.98 -11.51 -8.34
C LYS A 172 -22.44 -11.98 -8.30
N MET A 173 -23.34 -11.25 -8.98
CA MET A 173 -24.77 -11.62 -9.05
C MET A 173 -24.97 -12.99 -9.70
N LYS A 174 -24.28 -13.27 -10.81
CA LYS A 174 -24.31 -14.58 -11.47
C LYS A 174 -23.85 -15.69 -10.52
N PHE A 175 -22.72 -15.49 -9.85
CA PHE A 175 -22.18 -16.47 -8.91
C PHE A 175 -23.18 -16.78 -7.79
N VAL A 176 -23.70 -15.74 -7.12
CA VAL A 176 -24.65 -15.90 -6.01
C VAL A 176 -25.93 -16.57 -6.50
N LYS A 177 -26.45 -16.19 -7.67
CA LYS A 177 -27.64 -16.81 -8.25
C LYS A 177 -27.44 -18.31 -8.46
N GLU A 178 -26.34 -18.72 -9.07
CA GLU A 178 -26.03 -20.15 -9.29
C GLU A 178 -25.78 -20.90 -7.98
N PHE A 179 -25.12 -20.26 -7.01
CA PHE A 179 -24.90 -20.83 -5.68
C PHE A 179 -26.23 -21.08 -4.96
N MET A 180 -27.14 -20.09 -4.99
CA MET A 180 -28.44 -20.16 -4.32
C MET A 180 -29.40 -21.18 -4.93
N LYS A 181 -29.28 -21.51 -6.23
CA LYS A 181 -30.09 -22.59 -6.85
C LYS A 181 -29.92 -23.94 -6.16
N LYS A 182 -28.77 -24.16 -5.53
CA LYS A 182 -28.46 -25.41 -4.80
C LYS A 182 -28.91 -25.38 -3.33
N ALA A 183 -29.34 -24.22 -2.84
CA ALA A 183 -29.74 -24.06 -1.45
C ALA A 183 -31.17 -24.56 -1.23
N LYS A 184 -31.38 -25.34 -0.16
CA LYS A 184 -32.71 -25.67 0.34
C LYS A 184 -33.11 -24.60 1.36
N ILE A 185 -34.19 -23.89 1.08
CA ILE A 185 -34.69 -22.82 1.96
C ILE A 185 -35.99 -23.30 2.59
N ASN A 186 -35.95 -23.57 3.89
CA ASN A 186 -37.14 -23.89 4.68
C ASN A 186 -37.65 -22.61 5.32
N TYR A 187 -38.73 -22.06 4.77
CA TYR A 187 -39.36 -20.86 5.28
C TYR A 187 -40.41 -21.22 6.34
N HIS A 188 -40.22 -20.76 7.57
CA HIS A 188 -41.17 -20.94 8.67
C HIS A 188 -41.80 -19.58 9.04
N PRO A 189 -42.89 -19.16 8.36
CA PRO A 189 -43.60 -17.95 8.76
C PRO A 189 -44.13 -18.16 10.18
N LYS A 190 -43.99 -17.15 11.06
CA LYS A 190 -44.41 -17.23 12.46
C LYS A 190 -45.83 -17.82 12.57
N ALA A 191 -45.99 -18.82 13.45
CA ALA A 191 -47.29 -19.34 13.84
C ALA A 191 -48.19 -18.17 14.25
N LYS A 192 -49.38 -18.09 13.63
CA LYS A 192 -50.41 -17.14 14.05
C LYS A 192 -50.63 -17.34 15.55
N THR A 193 -50.36 -16.31 16.36
CA THR A 193 -50.83 -16.26 17.74
C THR A 193 -52.35 -16.34 17.69
N ALA A 194 -52.92 -17.44 18.18
CA ALA A 194 -54.36 -17.56 18.40
C ALA A 194 -54.78 -16.41 19.33
N LYS A 195 -55.82 -15.68 18.93
CA LYS A 195 -56.46 -14.64 19.74
C LYS A 195 -57.24 -15.28 20.89
#